data_AF-A0A6J0PJU5-F1
#
_entry.id   AF-A0A6J0PJU5-F1
#
_cell.length_a   1.000
_cell.length_b   1.000
_cell.length_c   1.000
_cell.angle_alpha   90.00
_cell.angle_beta   90.00
_cell.angle_gamma   90.00
#
_symmetry.space_group_name_H-M   'P 1'
#
loop_
_entity.id
_entity.type
_entity.pdbx_description
1 polymer ?
#
loop_
_entity_poly.entity_id
_entity_poly.type
_entity_poly.pdbx_seq_one_letter_code
_entity_poly.pdbx_strand_id
1 'polypeptide(L)'
;MLSCWLLNSRRRIISVLLPIAVFVAVYFRRRDVYDLHHAMLGLLFSVLITGVITDALKDAVGRPRPDFYWRCFPDGKELYDRVTGNVICHGERSLLKDGHKSFPSGHTSWSFAGLGFLALYLSGKIKAFDQRGHVAKLCIVFLPLLVACLIGISRVDDYRHHWQDVFAGGLLGIVVATFCYLQFYPAPYHTDGWGPYAYFQMMESSRANPTNAANQQPEGSSNNELPGAHHDRTEPNDLESGRT
;
A
#
# COMPACT_ATOMS: atom_id res chain seq x y z
N MET A 1 -0.94 -19.13 27.10
CA MET A 1 -2.04 -18.43 26.37
C MET A 1 -1.75 -16.95 26.08
N LEU A 2 -1.24 -16.14 27.02
CA LEU A 2 -0.87 -14.72 26.77
C LEU A 2 0.17 -14.53 25.66
N SER A 3 1.16 -15.43 25.58
CA SER A 3 2.24 -15.37 24.58
C SER A 3 1.73 -15.52 23.14
N CYS A 4 0.67 -16.31 22.91
CA CYS A 4 0.08 -16.47 21.58
C CYS A 4 -0.81 -15.27 21.18
N TRP A 5 -1.50 -14.66 22.16
CA TRP A 5 -2.31 -13.46 21.95
C TRP A 5 -1.47 -12.20 21.64
N LEU A 6 -0.37 -12.00 22.36
CA LEU A 6 0.60 -10.93 22.09
C LEU A 6 1.29 -11.12 20.73
N LEU A 7 1.57 -12.36 20.34
CA LEU A 7 2.06 -12.67 18.99
C LEU A 7 0.98 -12.39 17.92
N ASN A 8 -0.29 -12.67 18.22
CA ASN A 8 -1.41 -12.48 17.29
C ASN A 8 -1.74 -11.02 17.00
N SER A 9 -1.69 -10.13 18.00
CA SER A 9 -1.90 -8.71 17.76
C SER A 9 -0.73 -8.08 17.00
N ARG A 10 0.50 -8.56 17.23
CA ARG A 10 1.73 -8.10 16.54
C ARG A 10 1.77 -8.47 15.05
N ARG A 11 1.16 -9.59 14.63
CA ARG A 11 1.22 -10.07 13.23
C ARG A 11 0.57 -9.10 12.22
N ARG A 12 -0.53 -8.42 12.58
CA ARG A 12 -1.17 -7.40 11.70
C ARG A 12 -0.32 -6.15 11.52
N ILE A 13 0.50 -5.83 12.52
CA ILE A 13 1.39 -4.67 12.47
C ILE A 13 2.51 -4.94 11.45
N ILE A 14 2.99 -6.18 11.37
CA ILE A 14 4.03 -6.59 10.40
C ILE A 14 3.57 -6.35 8.97
N SER A 15 2.31 -6.66 8.63
CA SER A 15 1.79 -6.48 7.26
C SER A 15 1.67 -5.03 6.81
N VAL A 16 1.80 -4.06 7.73
CA VAL A 16 1.79 -2.61 7.42
C VAL A 16 3.19 -2.02 7.57
N LEU A 17 3.91 -2.33 8.65
CA LEU A 17 5.25 -1.80 8.89
C LEU A 17 6.28 -2.30 7.88
N LEU A 18 6.19 -3.56 7.46
CA LEU A 18 7.14 -4.12 6.49
C LEU A 18 7.03 -3.40 5.13
N PRO A 19 5.85 -3.20 4.52
CA PRO A 19 5.72 -2.36 3.34
C PRO A 19 6.25 -0.93 3.52
N ILE A 20 5.92 -0.27 4.64
CA ILE A 20 6.40 1.10 4.92
C ILE A 20 7.93 1.15 4.96
N ALA A 21 8.57 0.20 5.65
CA ALA A 21 10.03 0.12 5.73
C ALA A 21 10.66 -0.06 4.34
N VAL A 22 10.05 -0.90 3.48
CA VAL A 22 10.52 -1.09 2.11
C VAL A 22 10.36 0.18 1.27
N PHE A 23 9.23 0.88 1.35
CA PHE A 23 9.01 2.13 0.61
C PHE A 23 10.00 3.21 1.03
N VAL A 24 10.26 3.34 2.34
CA VAL A 24 11.26 4.27 2.86
C VAL A 24 12.67 3.89 2.38
N ALA A 25 13.03 2.61 2.35
CA ALA A 25 14.31 2.16 1.81
C ALA A 25 14.46 2.48 0.31
N VAL A 26 13.39 2.29 -0.49
CA VAL A 26 13.36 2.68 -1.90
C VAL A 26 13.47 4.20 -2.06
N TYR A 27 12.78 4.96 -1.21
CA TYR A 27 12.90 6.41 -1.17
C TYR A 27 14.34 6.87 -0.92
N PHE A 28 15.03 6.32 0.07
CA PHE A 28 16.43 6.69 0.32
C PHE A 28 17.36 6.39 -0.87
N ARG A 29 17.05 5.36 -1.66
CA ARG A 29 17.80 4.98 -2.86
C ARG A 29 17.48 5.82 -4.09
N ARG A 30 16.22 6.16 -4.31
CA ARG A 30 15.74 6.84 -5.53
C ARG A 30 15.51 8.34 -5.36
N ARG A 31 15.38 8.81 -4.11
CA ARG A 31 15.01 10.18 -3.71
C ARG A 31 13.73 10.69 -4.40
N ASP A 32 12.81 9.78 -4.73
CA ASP A 32 11.53 10.09 -5.37
C ASP A 32 10.43 10.21 -4.31
N VAL A 33 10.04 11.45 -4.00
CA VAL A 33 9.00 11.77 -3.02
C VAL A 33 7.61 11.39 -3.54
N TYR A 34 7.38 11.49 -4.85
CA TYR A 34 6.09 11.18 -5.44
C TYR A 34 5.79 9.69 -5.33
N ASP A 35 6.80 8.85 -5.59
CA ASP A 35 6.68 7.41 -5.40
C ASP A 35 6.38 7.04 -3.95
N LEU A 36 7.12 7.61 -2.99
CA LEU A 36 6.87 7.35 -1.57
C LEU A 36 5.45 7.76 -1.17
N HIS A 37 5.02 8.96 -1.58
CA HIS A 37 3.70 9.47 -1.25
C HIS A 37 2.57 8.59 -1.79
N HIS A 38 2.64 8.21 -3.07
CA HIS A 38 1.62 7.37 -3.72
C HIS A 38 1.64 5.94 -3.16
N ALA A 39 2.82 5.38 -2.87
CA ALA A 39 2.94 4.07 -2.22
C ALA A 39 2.31 4.08 -0.83
N MET A 40 2.55 5.12 -0.03
CA MET A 40 1.96 5.27 1.30
C MET A 40 0.45 5.44 1.24
N LEU A 41 -0.07 6.33 0.38
CA LEU A 41 -1.51 6.51 0.20
C LEU A 41 -2.19 5.23 -0.28
N GLY A 42 -1.62 4.55 -1.27
CA GLY A 42 -2.16 3.30 -1.80
C GLY A 42 -2.20 2.18 -0.75
N LEU A 43 -1.13 2.03 0.04
CA LEU A 43 -1.07 1.06 1.14
C LEU A 43 -2.12 1.34 2.22
N LEU A 44 -2.18 2.59 2.69
CA LEU A 44 -3.13 2.98 3.74
C LEU A 44 -4.56 2.79 3.26
N PHE A 45 -4.87 3.23 2.03
CA PHE A 45 -6.19 3.06 1.45
C PHE A 45 -6.58 1.59 1.30
N SER A 46 -5.66 0.76 0.81
CA SER A 46 -5.88 -0.69 0.66
C SER A 46 -6.21 -1.37 1.99
N VAL A 47 -5.44 -1.09 3.05
CA VAL A 47 -5.64 -1.68 4.37
C VAL A 47 -6.94 -1.18 5.01
N LEU A 48 -7.23 0.12 4.91
CA LEU A 48 -8.44 0.72 5.49
C LEU A 48 -9.71 0.19 4.83
N ILE A 49 -9.78 0.20 3.49
CA ILE A 49 -10.93 -0.33 2.75
C ILE A 49 -11.12 -1.81 3.04
N THR A 50 -10.04 -2.60 3.05
CA THR A 50 -10.10 -4.02 3.39
C THR A 50 -10.65 -4.24 4.80
N GLY A 51 -10.23 -3.40 5.77
CA GLY A 51 -10.71 -3.47 7.14
C GLY A 51 -12.21 -3.21 7.24
N VAL A 52 -12.70 -2.13 6.63
CA VAL A 52 -14.12 -1.78 6.60
C VAL A 52 -14.95 -2.91 5.98
N ILE A 53 -14.54 -3.42 4.81
CA ILE A 53 -15.26 -4.51 4.13
C ILE A 53 -15.25 -5.79 4.96
N THR A 54 -14.09 -6.15 5.56
CA THR A 54 -13.98 -7.35 6.38
C THR A 54 -14.90 -7.28 7.59
N ASP A 55 -14.91 -6.16 8.32
CA ASP A 55 -15.73 -6.01 9.52
C ASP A 55 -17.22 -5.99 9.18
N ALA A 56 -17.61 -5.32 8.09
CA ALA A 56 -18.98 -5.36 7.58
C ALA A 56 -19.41 -6.80 7.25
N LEU A 57 -18.56 -7.58 6.56
CA LEU A 57 -18.86 -8.98 6.23
C LEU A 57 -18.94 -9.89 7.47
N LYS A 58 -18.10 -9.63 8.48
CA LYS A 58 -18.15 -10.36 9.77
C LYS A 58 -19.49 -10.18 10.45
N ASP A 59 -19.95 -8.93 10.52
CA ASP A 59 -21.22 -8.60 11.18
C ASP A 59 -22.43 -9.05 10.35
N ALA A 60 -22.33 -9.08 9.02
CA ALA A 60 -23.39 -9.56 8.14
C ALA A 60 -23.54 -11.09 8.12
N VAL A 61 -22.42 -11.84 8.07
CA VAL A 61 -22.46 -13.31 7.93
C VAL A 61 -22.68 -14.00 9.27
N GLY A 62 -22.10 -13.49 10.36
CA GLY A 62 -22.34 -14.05 11.70
C GLY A 62 -21.86 -15.51 11.89
N ARG A 63 -20.94 -16.01 11.06
CA ARG A 63 -20.51 -17.41 11.11
C ARG A 63 -19.80 -17.74 12.43
N PRO A 64 -20.20 -18.81 13.15
CA PRO A 64 -19.53 -19.24 14.37
C PRO A 64 -18.11 -19.75 14.09
N ARG A 65 -17.18 -19.44 15.00
CA ARG A 65 -15.78 -19.92 14.97
C ARG A 65 -15.68 -21.40 15.38
N PRO A 66 -14.58 -22.10 15.05
CA PRO A 66 -14.35 -23.47 15.50
C PRO A 66 -14.35 -23.62 17.04
N ASP A 67 -13.92 -22.59 17.77
CA ASP A 67 -13.91 -22.54 19.23
C ASP A 67 -15.26 -22.09 19.86
N PHE A 68 -16.32 -21.97 19.06
CA PHE A 68 -17.61 -21.44 19.52
C PHE A 68 -18.26 -22.27 20.63
N TYR A 69 -18.14 -23.60 20.58
CA TYR A 69 -18.71 -24.51 21.59
C TYR A 69 -18.23 -24.15 23.01
N TRP A 70 -16.92 -24.02 23.19
CA TRP A 70 -16.32 -23.72 24.49
C TRP A 70 -16.59 -22.29 24.97
N ARG A 71 -16.96 -21.38 24.06
CA ARG A 71 -17.43 -20.04 24.42
C ARG A 71 -18.87 -20.07 24.90
N CYS A 72 -19.71 -20.91 24.29
CA CYS A 72 -21.12 -21.05 24.64
C CYS A 72 -21.29 -21.80 25.98
N PHE A 73 -20.53 -22.88 26.19
CA PHE A 73 -20.58 -23.76 27.36
C PHE A 73 -19.21 -23.83 28.06
N PRO A 74 -18.84 -22.82 28.87
CA PRO A 74 -17.53 -22.78 29.51
C PRO A 74 -17.30 -23.91 30.55
N ASP A 75 -18.37 -24.49 31.09
CA ASP A 75 -18.37 -25.63 32.00
C ASP A 75 -18.59 -26.98 31.31
N GLY A 76 -18.71 -26.99 29.96
CA GLY A 76 -18.98 -28.18 29.16
C GLY A 76 -20.36 -28.79 29.36
N LYS A 77 -21.30 -28.09 30.02
CA LYS A 77 -22.66 -28.58 30.23
C LYS A 77 -23.60 -27.97 29.22
N GLU A 78 -24.18 -28.81 28.37
CA GLU A 78 -25.09 -28.35 27.34
C GLU A 78 -26.48 -28.05 27.93
N LEU A 79 -27.03 -26.91 27.55
CA LEU A 79 -28.37 -26.47 27.92
C LEU A 79 -29.19 -26.23 26.66
N TYR A 80 -30.36 -26.85 26.62
CA TYR A 80 -31.30 -26.74 25.52
C TYR A 80 -32.66 -26.31 26.04
N ASP A 81 -33.31 -25.42 25.28
CA ASP A 81 -34.69 -25.04 25.52
C ASP A 81 -35.62 -26.23 25.25
N ARG A 82 -36.46 -26.57 26.22
CA ARG A 82 -37.28 -27.79 26.17
C ARG A 82 -38.43 -27.71 25.16
N VAL A 83 -38.78 -26.51 24.71
CA VAL A 83 -39.93 -26.28 23.83
C VAL A 83 -39.45 -26.10 22.38
N THR A 84 -38.40 -25.31 22.19
CA THR A 84 -37.89 -24.94 20.88
C THR A 84 -36.70 -25.79 20.43
N GLY A 85 -36.06 -26.53 21.34
CA GLY A 85 -34.85 -27.30 21.06
C GLY A 85 -33.60 -26.43 20.81
N ASN A 86 -33.71 -25.11 21.01
CA ASN A 86 -32.60 -24.18 20.78
C ASN A 86 -31.51 -24.30 21.86
N VAL A 87 -30.27 -24.06 21.47
CA VAL A 87 -29.13 -23.95 22.39
C VAL A 87 -29.27 -22.72 23.28
N ILE A 88 -29.09 -22.90 24.58
CA ILE A 88 -29.03 -21.81 25.57
C ILE A 88 -27.58 -21.67 26.03
N CYS A 89 -26.85 -20.73 25.44
CA CYS A 89 -25.49 -20.42 25.88
C CYS A 89 -25.49 -19.60 27.18
N HIS A 90 -24.68 -20.01 28.16
CA HIS A 90 -24.47 -19.30 29.43
C HIS A 90 -23.04 -18.75 29.60
N GLY A 91 -22.22 -18.81 28.55
CA GLY A 91 -20.94 -18.12 28.52
C GLY A 91 -21.04 -16.58 28.46
N GLU A 92 -19.89 -15.92 28.53
CA GLU A 92 -19.81 -14.46 28.54
C GLU A 92 -20.29 -13.84 27.22
N ARG A 93 -21.24 -12.89 27.28
CA ARG A 93 -21.88 -12.29 26.10
C ARG A 93 -20.89 -11.66 25.11
N SER A 94 -19.80 -11.06 25.60
CA SER A 94 -18.75 -10.46 24.77
C SER A 94 -18.03 -11.51 23.91
N LEU A 95 -17.68 -12.65 24.51
CA LEU A 95 -17.00 -13.79 23.87
C LEU A 95 -17.92 -14.52 22.90
N LEU A 96 -19.21 -14.63 23.21
CA LEU A 96 -20.23 -15.18 22.30
C LEU A 96 -20.37 -14.31 21.05
N LYS A 97 -20.41 -12.98 21.22
CA LYS A 97 -20.49 -12.04 20.08
C LYS A 97 -19.25 -12.12 19.21
N ASP A 98 -18.04 -12.16 19.78
CA ASP A 98 -16.81 -12.41 19.01
C ASP A 98 -16.79 -13.81 18.38
N GLY A 99 -17.42 -14.78 19.03
CA GLY A 99 -17.55 -16.15 18.55
C GLY A 99 -18.29 -16.26 17.22
N HIS A 100 -19.20 -15.32 16.92
CA HIS A 100 -19.93 -15.25 15.64
C HIS A 100 -19.20 -14.46 14.54
N LYS A 101 -17.97 -14.00 14.79
CA LYS A 101 -17.21 -13.19 13.83
C LYS A 101 -16.13 -14.00 13.12
N SER A 102 -16.44 -15.20 12.64
CA SER A 102 -15.45 -16.06 11.96
C SER A 102 -15.17 -15.61 10.53
N PHE A 103 -16.18 -15.42 9.70
CA PHE A 103 -16.00 -15.19 8.26
C PHE A 103 -16.05 -13.71 7.88
N PRO A 104 -15.18 -13.21 6.97
CA PRO A 104 -13.90 -13.78 6.57
C PRO A 104 -12.82 -13.55 7.65
N SER A 105 -11.64 -14.16 7.51
CA SER A 105 -10.53 -13.95 8.45
C SER A 105 -9.94 -12.54 8.29
N GLY A 106 -10.14 -11.68 9.28
CA GLY A 106 -9.63 -10.29 9.25
C GLY A 106 -8.12 -10.18 9.35
N HIS A 107 -7.44 -11.10 10.04
CA HIS A 107 -5.97 -11.13 10.05
C HIS A 107 -5.43 -11.46 8.67
N THR A 108 -6.10 -12.39 7.97
CA THR A 108 -5.69 -12.80 6.64
C THR A 108 -5.96 -11.70 5.62
N SER A 109 -7.16 -11.10 5.62
CA SER A 109 -7.49 -10.03 4.66
C SER A 109 -6.57 -8.82 4.80
N TRP A 110 -6.31 -8.35 6.01
CA TRP A 110 -5.35 -7.25 6.25
C TRP A 110 -3.93 -7.59 5.80
N SER A 111 -3.50 -8.84 6.03
CA SER A 111 -2.16 -9.27 5.65
C SER A 111 -1.98 -9.30 4.14
N PHE A 112 -2.96 -9.85 3.42
CA PHE A 112 -2.96 -9.88 1.96
C PHE A 112 -3.19 -8.50 1.34
N ALA A 113 -3.92 -7.60 2.00
CA ALA A 113 -4.04 -6.20 1.55
C ALA A 113 -2.68 -5.49 1.59
N GLY A 114 -2.00 -5.50 2.74
CA GLY A 114 -0.72 -4.81 2.90
C GLY A 114 0.45 -5.47 2.15
N LEU A 115 0.64 -6.78 2.36
CA LEU A 115 1.75 -7.52 1.74
C LEU A 115 1.48 -7.84 0.26
N GLY A 116 0.22 -7.96 -0.16
CA GLY A 116 -0.15 -8.06 -1.56
C GLY A 116 0.09 -6.75 -2.31
N PHE A 117 -0.23 -5.60 -1.70
CA PHE A 117 0.15 -4.30 -2.27
C PHE A 117 1.67 -4.17 -2.40
N LEU A 118 2.43 -4.59 -1.39
CA LEU A 118 3.89 -4.61 -1.45
C LEU A 118 4.40 -5.54 -2.58
N ALA A 119 3.82 -6.73 -2.75
CA ALA A 119 4.18 -7.64 -3.82
C ALA A 119 3.98 -7.00 -5.20
N LEU A 120 2.84 -6.33 -5.41
CA LEU A 120 2.55 -5.58 -6.64
C LEU A 120 3.55 -4.44 -6.84
N TYR A 121 3.80 -3.63 -5.81
CA TYR A 121 4.79 -2.55 -5.85
C TYR A 121 6.19 -3.04 -6.23
N LEU A 122 6.68 -4.10 -5.57
CA LEU A 122 7.97 -4.71 -5.89
C LEU A 122 8.02 -5.23 -7.32
N SER A 123 6.93 -5.86 -7.79
CA SER A 123 6.84 -6.42 -9.14
C SER A 123 7.04 -5.35 -10.23
N GLY A 124 6.48 -4.16 -10.04
CA GLY A 124 6.70 -3.01 -10.91
C GLY A 124 8.12 -2.46 -10.84
N LYS A 125 8.67 -2.28 -9.62
CA LYS A 125 10.01 -1.71 -9.41
C LYS A 125 11.15 -2.56 -9.97
N ILE A 126 11.07 -3.88 -9.84
CA ILE A 126 12.10 -4.80 -10.35
C ILE A 126 11.83 -5.25 -11.80
N LYS A 127 10.74 -4.78 -12.40
CA LYS A 127 10.23 -5.22 -13.71
C LYS A 127 10.22 -6.75 -13.78
N ALA A 128 9.45 -7.37 -12.89
CA ALA A 128 9.41 -8.83 -12.75
C ALA A 128 8.92 -9.53 -14.03
N PHE A 129 8.08 -8.84 -14.82
CA PHE A 129 7.49 -9.32 -16.07
C PHE A 129 8.17 -8.73 -17.32
N ASP A 130 9.48 -8.47 -17.28
CA ASP A 130 10.26 -7.91 -18.39
C ASP A 130 10.51 -8.88 -19.56
N GLN A 131 9.80 -10.02 -19.61
CA GLN A 131 9.93 -11.10 -20.60
C GLN A 131 11.33 -11.76 -20.65
N ARG A 132 12.25 -11.42 -19.73
CA ARG A 132 13.61 -11.99 -19.68
C ARG A 132 13.73 -13.28 -18.85
N GLY A 133 12.67 -13.70 -18.17
CA GLY A 133 12.61 -15.00 -17.48
C GLY A 133 13.45 -15.13 -16.19
N HIS A 134 13.83 -14.03 -15.53
CA HIS A 134 14.64 -14.09 -14.31
C HIS A 134 13.82 -14.54 -13.09
N VAL A 135 13.86 -15.84 -12.77
CA VAL A 135 13.10 -16.48 -11.67
C VAL A 135 13.34 -15.81 -10.31
N ALA A 136 14.56 -15.33 -10.04
CA ALA A 136 14.88 -14.65 -8.78
C ALA A 136 13.98 -13.42 -8.51
N LYS A 137 13.53 -12.71 -9.55
CA LYS A 137 12.60 -11.59 -9.40
C LYS A 137 11.23 -12.06 -8.89
N LEU A 138 10.75 -13.20 -9.39
CA LEU A 138 9.50 -13.79 -8.93
C LEU A 138 9.59 -14.23 -7.47
N CYS A 139 10.71 -14.82 -7.04
CA CYS A 139 10.93 -15.16 -5.64
C CYS A 139 10.78 -13.95 -4.71
N ILE A 140 11.33 -12.79 -5.11
CA ILE A 140 11.20 -11.53 -4.35
C ILE A 140 9.74 -11.06 -4.27
N VAL A 141 8.99 -11.17 -5.37
CA VAL A 141 7.56 -10.78 -5.42
C VAL A 141 6.67 -11.72 -4.61
N PHE A 142 6.96 -13.02 -4.62
CA PHE A 142 6.19 -14.01 -3.87
C PHE A 142 6.50 -14.05 -2.38
N LEU A 143 7.66 -13.57 -1.94
CA LEU A 143 8.05 -13.60 -0.53
C LEU A 143 7.05 -12.85 0.39
N PRO A 144 6.61 -11.61 0.09
CA PRO A 144 5.55 -10.95 0.87
C PRO A 144 4.24 -11.75 0.91
N LEU A 145 3.85 -12.38 -0.20
CA LEU A 145 2.64 -13.21 -0.26
C LEU A 145 2.79 -14.47 0.60
N LEU A 146 3.97 -15.09 0.62
CA LEU A 146 4.25 -16.22 1.49
C LEU A 146 4.16 -15.84 2.97
N VAL A 147 4.65 -14.66 3.36
CA VAL A 147 4.48 -14.14 4.73
C VAL A 147 2.99 -13.95 5.05
N ALA A 148 2.20 -13.41 4.11
CA ALA A 148 0.74 -13.28 4.29
C ALA A 148 0.05 -14.64 4.47
N CYS A 149 0.43 -15.64 3.66
CA CYS A 149 -0.05 -17.02 3.78
C CYS A 149 0.26 -17.60 5.16
N LEU A 150 1.50 -17.44 5.67
CA LEU A 150 1.90 -17.93 7.00
C LEU A 150 1.10 -17.27 8.12
N ILE A 151 0.79 -15.97 8.00
CA ILE A 151 -0.12 -15.30 8.94
C ILE A 151 -1.53 -15.91 8.86
N GLY A 152 -2.02 -16.19 7.66
CA GLY A 152 -3.31 -16.86 7.45
C GLY A 152 -3.36 -18.27 8.04
N ILE A 153 -2.34 -19.11 7.79
CA ILE A 153 -2.24 -20.49 8.30
C ILE A 153 -2.28 -20.50 9.82
N SER A 154 -1.59 -19.56 10.48
CA SER A 154 -1.63 -19.46 11.94
C SER A 154 -3.04 -19.24 12.52
N ARG A 155 -4.01 -18.74 11.73
CA ARG A 155 -5.42 -18.61 12.17
C ARG A 155 -6.16 -19.94 12.19
N VAL A 156 -5.77 -20.86 11.32
CA VAL A 156 -6.31 -22.22 11.28
C VAL A 156 -5.70 -23.03 12.43
N ASP A 157 -4.38 -22.92 12.60
CA ASP A 157 -3.62 -23.59 13.67
C ASP A 157 -4.10 -23.20 15.07
N ASP A 158 -4.44 -21.92 15.28
CA ASP A 158 -5.01 -21.41 16.54
C ASP A 158 -6.52 -21.76 16.74
N TYR A 159 -7.13 -22.56 15.84
CA TYR A 159 -8.58 -22.88 15.85
C TYR A 159 -9.51 -21.65 15.85
N ARG A 160 -9.04 -20.51 15.33
CA ARG A 160 -9.80 -19.25 15.31
C ARG A 160 -10.67 -19.07 14.08
N HIS A 161 -10.32 -19.76 13.00
CA HIS A 161 -10.93 -19.64 11.70
C HIS A 161 -10.91 -20.98 10.98
N HIS A 162 -11.95 -21.24 10.19
CA HIS A 162 -11.91 -22.34 9.24
C HIS A 162 -11.02 -21.96 8.07
N TRP A 163 -10.48 -22.95 7.35
CA TRP A 163 -9.63 -22.69 6.18
C TRP A 163 -10.36 -21.89 5.09
N GLN A 164 -11.69 -22.02 4.96
CA GLN A 164 -12.47 -21.22 3.99
C GLN A 164 -12.47 -19.73 4.35
N ASP A 165 -12.53 -19.41 5.65
CA ASP A 165 -12.51 -18.04 6.15
C ASP A 165 -11.17 -17.37 5.83
N VAL A 166 -10.09 -18.16 5.90
CA VAL A 166 -8.73 -17.74 5.55
C VAL A 166 -8.60 -17.54 4.05
N PHE A 167 -9.06 -18.49 3.23
CA PHE A 167 -9.03 -18.37 1.78
C PHE A 167 -9.83 -17.16 1.27
N ALA A 168 -11.07 -16.98 1.74
CA ALA A 168 -11.90 -15.85 1.39
C ALA A 168 -11.29 -14.52 1.85
N GLY A 169 -10.69 -14.49 3.05
CA GLY A 169 -9.97 -13.33 3.55
C GLY A 169 -8.77 -12.97 2.66
N GLY A 170 -7.98 -13.97 2.24
CA GLY A 170 -6.84 -13.76 1.34
C GLY A 170 -7.27 -13.24 -0.03
N LEU A 171 -8.31 -13.83 -0.62
CA LEU A 171 -8.88 -13.39 -1.90
C LEU A 171 -9.37 -11.94 -1.80
N LEU A 172 -10.14 -11.59 -0.75
CA LEU A 172 -10.61 -10.23 -0.51
C LEU A 172 -9.44 -9.25 -0.44
N GLY A 173 -8.41 -9.57 0.36
CA GLY A 173 -7.24 -8.72 0.53
C GLY A 173 -6.46 -8.49 -0.77
N ILE A 174 -6.20 -9.54 -1.56
CA ILE A 174 -5.50 -9.43 -2.85
C ILE A 174 -6.30 -8.58 -3.84
N VAL A 175 -7.62 -8.81 -3.92
CA VAL A 175 -8.49 -8.06 -4.85
C VAL A 175 -8.45 -6.58 -4.51
N VAL A 176 -8.68 -6.22 -3.24
CA VAL A 176 -8.65 -4.81 -2.81
C VAL A 176 -7.25 -4.20 -3.01
N ALA A 177 -6.18 -4.91 -2.67
CA ALA A 177 -4.81 -4.46 -2.93
C ALA A 177 -4.56 -4.17 -4.41
N THR A 178 -5.07 -5.03 -5.30
CA THR A 178 -4.91 -4.87 -6.75
C THR A 178 -5.64 -3.62 -7.24
N PHE A 179 -6.90 -3.42 -6.84
CA PHE A 179 -7.66 -2.21 -7.18
C PHE A 179 -6.97 -0.94 -6.68
N CYS A 180 -6.55 -0.92 -5.42
CA CYS A 180 -5.86 0.22 -4.83
C CYS A 180 -4.50 0.48 -5.50
N TYR A 181 -3.74 -0.56 -5.86
CA TYR A 181 -2.48 -0.42 -6.59
C TYR A 181 -2.70 0.20 -7.96
N LEU A 182 -3.66 -0.33 -8.73
CA LEU A 182 -3.97 0.14 -10.09
C LEU A 182 -4.49 1.59 -10.13
N GLN A 183 -5.01 2.11 -9.02
CA GLN A 183 -5.41 3.51 -8.91
C GLN A 183 -4.22 4.48 -8.96
N PHE A 184 -3.05 4.07 -8.48
CA PHE A 184 -1.85 4.93 -8.36
C PHE A 184 -0.72 4.54 -9.32
N TYR A 185 -0.66 3.27 -9.73
CA TYR A 185 0.40 2.70 -10.54
C TYR A 185 -0.16 1.98 -11.77
N PRO A 186 0.57 2.02 -12.91
CA PRO A 186 0.25 1.17 -14.04
C PRO A 186 0.46 -0.31 -13.72
N ALA A 187 -0.23 -1.16 -14.49
CA ALA A 187 -0.15 -2.60 -14.31
C ALA A 187 1.31 -3.09 -14.39
N PRO A 188 1.76 -4.06 -13.56
CA PRO A 188 3.17 -4.41 -13.43
C PRO A 188 3.85 -4.96 -14.68
N TYR A 189 3.07 -5.39 -15.68
CA TYR A 189 3.56 -5.87 -16.97
C TYR A 189 3.74 -4.74 -18.00
N HIS A 190 3.29 -3.52 -17.70
CA HIS A 190 3.48 -2.37 -18.57
C HIS A 190 4.94 -1.89 -18.53
N THR A 191 5.44 -1.34 -19.64
CA THR A 191 6.82 -0.79 -19.75
C THR A 191 7.12 0.27 -18.69
N ASP A 192 6.07 1.00 -18.32
CA ASP A 192 6.05 2.10 -17.36
C ASP A 192 5.65 1.67 -15.93
N GLY A 193 5.56 0.36 -15.66
CA GLY A 193 5.25 -0.24 -14.36
C GLY A 193 6.19 0.16 -13.20
N TRP A 194 7.28 0.87 -13.48
CA TRP A 194 8.31 1.22 -12.51
C TRP A 194 8.03 2.50 -11.72
N GLY A 195 7.09 3.35 -12.16
CA GLY A 195 6.77 4.64 -11.54
C GLY A 195 5.26 4.88 -11.40
N PRO A 196 4.83 5.81 -10.54
CA PRO A 196 3.42 6.18 -10.40
C PRO A 196 2.93 7.03 -11.60
N TYR A 197 1.62 7.07 -11.85
CA TYR A 197 1.05 7.88 -12.96
C TYR A 197 1.43 9.36 -12.89
N ALA A 198 1.48 9.94 -11.68
CA ALA A 198 1.85 11.33 -11.46
C ALA A 198 3.27 11.67 -11.95
N TYR A 199 4.20 10.71 -11.85
CA TYR A 199 5.57 10.90 -12.34
C TYR A 199 5.60 11.08 -13.86
N PHE A 200 4.85 10.26 -14.60
CA PHE A 200 4.79 10.34 -16.07
C PHE A 200 4.07 11.59 -16.56
N GLN A 201 2.97 11.99 -15.90
CA GLN A 201 2.26 13.24 -16.23
C GLN A 201 3.15 14.47 -16.05
N MET A 202 3.98 14.52 -15.01
CA MET A 202 4.91 15.62 -14.82
C MET A 202 6.02 15.63 -15.88
N MET A 203 6.60 14.49 -16.23
CA MET A 203 7.60 14.44 -17.30
C MET A 203 7.03 14.91 -18.64
N GLU A 204 5.80 14.52 -18.97
CA GLU A 204 5.12 14.97 -20.18
C GLU A 204 4.84 16.48 -20.14
N SER A 205 4.38 17.01 -19.00
CA SER A 205 4.15 18.44 -18.80
C SER A 205 5.42 19.27 -18.90
N SER A 206 6.53 18.80 -18.33
CA SER A 206 7.85 19.44 -18.46
C SER A 206 8.37 19.42 -19.89
N ARG A 207 8.06 18.35 -20.64
CA ARG A 207 8.45 18.25 -22.06
C ARG A 207 7.59 19.16 -22.95
N ALA A 208 6.32 19.34 -22.62
CA ALA A 208 5.38 20.18 -23.35
C ALA A 208 5.63 21.69 -23.11
N ASN A 209 6.14 22.08 -21.94
CA ASN A 209 6.42 23.48 -21.58
C ASN A 209 7.90 23.71 -21.20
N PRO A 210 8.85 23.69 -22.16
CA PRO A 210 10.27 23.93 -21.90
C PRO A 210 10.58 25.37 -21.43
N THR A 211 9.67 26.32 -21.66
CA THR A 211 9.86 27.75 -21.34
C THR A 211 9.91 28.08 -19.84
N ASN A 212 9.35 27.23 -18.97
CA ASN A 212 9.39 27.46 -17.52
C ASN A 212 10.65 26.90 -16.83
N ALA A 213 11.40 26.03 -17.49
CA ALA A 213 12.65 25.46 -16.94
C ALA A 213 13.86 26.40 -17.11
N ALA A 214 13.80 27.35 -18.04
CA ALA A 214 14.87 28.33 -18.26
C ALA A 214 14.83 29.52 -17.27
N ASN A 215 13.70 29.76 -16.60
CA ASN A 215 13.52 30.90 -15.67
C ASN A 215 13.84 30.58 -14.20
N GLN A 216 14.51 29.46 -13.91
CA GLN A 216 15.06 29.16 -12.57
C GLN A 216 16.60 29.20 -12.56
N GLN A 217 17.19 30.16 -13.27
CA GLN A 217 18.51 30.66 -12.85
C GLN A 217 18.30 31.64 -11.68
N PRO A 218 19.05 31.52 -10.59
CA PRO A 218 18.94 32.46 -9.48
C PRO A 218 19.48 33.82 -9.93
N GLU A 219 18.59 34.78 -10.20
CA GLU A 219 18.97 36.19 -10.25
C GLU A 219 19.31 36.68 -8.85
N GLY A 220 20.55 37.12 -8.67
CA GLY A 220 20.99 37.84 -7.50
C GLY A 220 22.30 38.56 -7.77
N SER A 221 22.24 39.85 -8.12
CA SER A 221 22.70 40.91 -7.21
C SER A 221 22.49 42.32 -7.82
N SER A 222 21.61 43.07 -7.16
CA SER A 222 21.49 44.53 -6.99
C SER A 222 22.09 45.54 -7.98
N ASN A 223 21.18 46.39 -8.49
CA ASN A 223 21.42 47.78 -8.84
C ASN A 223 21.81 48.62 -7.61
N ASN A 224 22.73 49.58 -7.78
CA ASN A 224 22.82 50.80 -6.99
C ASN A 224 23.11 51.97 -7.94
N GLU A 225 22.22 52.97 -7.95
CA GLU A 225 22.40 54.27 -8.59
C GLU A 225 23.39 55.15 -7.80
N LEU A 226 24.12 56.05 -8.49
CA LEU A 226 24.09 57.53 -8.42
C LEU A 226 25.40 58.14 -9.04
N PRO A 227 25.56 59.47 -9.28
CA PRO A 227 25.12 60.23 -10.47
C PRO A 227 26.27 60.95 -11.23
N GLY A 228 26.01 61.31 -12.49
CA GLY A 228 26.43 62.57 -13.13
C GLY A 228 27.90 62.76 -13.56
N ALA A 229 28.11 63.00 -14.86
CA ALA A 229 29.12 63.96 -15.36
C ALA A 229 28.92 64.27 -16.86
N HIS A 230 29.02 65.56 -17.17
CA HIS A 230 29.09 66.23 -18.48
C HIS A 230 30.24 65.75 -19.39
N HIS A 231 30.02 65.73 -20.71
CA HIS A 231 30.76 66.43 -21.79
C HIS A 231 30.44 65.75 -23.14
N ASP A 232 29.67 66.37 -24.02
CA ASP A 232 30.12 67.23 -25.14
C ASP A 232 30.91 66.49 -26.25
N ARG A 233 30.29 66.53 -27.43
CA ARG A 233 30.87 66.81 -28.76
C ARG A 233 31.50 65.73 -29.65
N THR A 234 30.92 65.74 -30.86
CA THR A 234 31.51 65.70 -32.21
C THR A 234 31.73 64.34 -32.88
N GLU A 235 31.00 64.17 -33.99
CA GLU A 235 31.47 63.45 -35.19
C GLU A 235 32.83 63.99 -35.65
N PRO A 236 33.58 63.18 -36.40
CA PRO A 236 33.66 63.50 -37.83
C PRO A 236 33.60 62.28 -38.77
N ASN A 237 33.07 62.53 -39.96
CA ASN A 237 33.30 61.76 -41.19
C ASN A 237 34.80 61.65 -41.50
N ASP A 238 35.24 60.58 -42.16
CA ASP A 238 35.84 60.68 -43.51
C ASP A 238 36.14 59.32 -44.16
N LEU A 239 36.19 59.38 -45.49
CA LEU A 239 36.36 58.34 -46.51
C LEU A 239 37.70 57.57 -46.44
N GLU A 240 37.71 56.35 -47.00
CA GLU A 240 38.79 55.78 -47.85
C GLU A 240 38.24 54.48 -48.51
N SER A 241 37.75 54.49 -49.77
CA SER A 241 38.46 54.19 -51.03
C SER A 241 39.00 52.75 -51.21
N GLY A 242 38.27 51.97 -52.03
CA GLY A 242 38.74 51.11 -53.14
C GLY A 242 39.77 49.99 -52.91
N ARG A 243 39.50 48.79 -53.49
CA ARG A 243 40.04 48.35 -54.80
C ARG A 243 39.80 46.83 -55.01
N THR A 244 39.24 46.54 -56.20
CA THR A 244 39.24 45.28 -57.00
C THR A 244 38.74 43.98 -56.41
#